data_AF-A0A3D3H6K4-F1
#
_entry.id   AF-A0A3D3H6K4-F1
#
_cell.length_a   1.000
_cell.length_b   1.000
_cell.length_c   1.000
_cell.angle_alpha   90.00
_cell.angle_beta   90.00
_cell.angle_gamma   90.00
#
_symmetry.space_group_name_H-M   'P 1'
#
loop_
_entity.id
_entity.type
_entity.pdbx_description
1 polymer ?
#
loop_
_entity_poly.entity_id
_entity_poly.type
_entity_poly.pdbx_seq_one_letter_code
_entity_poly.pdbx_strand_id
1 'polypeptide(L)' 'QNASTSTVRLVGSTGANQFSSISAGINALYGPLHGGANEAVLSMLARIRDSGESVERFVERVKNKEDGVKLMGFGHR' A
#
# COMPACT_ATOMS: atom_id res chain seq x y z
N GLN A 1 1.65 -4.82 -15.71
CA GLN A 1 0.59 -5.59 -15.01
C GLN A 1 0.74 -5.27 -13.52
N ASN A 2 -0.35 -5.15 -12.76
CA ASN A 2 -0.29 -4.99 -11.29
C ASN A 2 -1.04 -6.15 -10.60
N ALA A 3 -0.86 -6.31 -9.29
CA ALA A 3 -1.36 -7.47 -8.54
C ALA A 3 -2.89 -7.68 -8.69
N SER A 4 -3.69 -6.61 -8.55
CA SER A 4 -5.15 -6.72 -8.65
C SER A 4 -5.62 -7.03 -10.07
N THR A 5 -5.07 -6.36 -11.09
CA THR A 5 -5.38 -6.67 -12.49
C THR A 5 -4.97 -8.09 -12.87
N SER A 6 -3.80 -8.56 -12.41
CA SER A 6 -3.37 -9.95 -12.62
C SER A 6 -4.29 -10.95 -11.93
N THR A 7 -4.79 -10.63 -10.74
CA THR A 7 -5.76 -11.47 -10.00
C THR A 7 -7.07 -11.61 -10.77
N VAL A 8 -7.63 -10.49 -11.28
CA VAL A 8 -8.85 -10.52 -12.11
C VAL A 8 -8.66 -11.44 -13.32
N ARG A 9 -7.51 -11.35 -13.99
CA ARG A 9 -7.19 -12.19 -15.16
C ARG A 9 -7.08 -13.67 -14.80
N LEU A 10 -6.41 -13.98 -13.69
CA LEU A 10 -6.18 -15.36 -13.24
C LEU A 10 -7.49 -16.04 -12.81
N VAL A 11 -8.36 -15.33 -12.09
CA VAL A 11 -9.66 -15.85 -11.69
C VAL A 11 -10.60 -15.95 -12.90
N GLY A 12 -10.62 -14.94 -13.76
CA GLY A 12 -11.44 -14.96 -14.98
C GLY A 12 -11.06 -16.10 -15.94
N SER A 13 -9.78 -16.51 -15.99
CA SER A 13 -9.35 -17.58 -16.90
C SER A 13 -9.93 -18.96 -16.56
N THR A 14 -10.49 -19.15 -15.37
CA THR A 14 -11.18 -20.39 -14.99
C THR A 14 -12.64 -20.43 -15.43
N GLY A 15 -13.12 -19.41 -16.14
CA GLY A 15 -14.54 -19.25 -16.49
C GLY A 15 -15.40 -18.73 -15.33
N ALA A 16 -14.79 -18.20 -14.26
CA ALA A 16 -15.52 -17.54 -13.19
C ALA A 16 -16.31 -16.35 -13.74
N ASN A 17 -17.52 -16.14 -13.23
CA ASN A 17 -18.35 -15.01 -13.67
C ASN A 17 -17.64 -13.67 -13.39
N GLN A 18 -18.08 -12.63 -14.09
CA GLN A 18 -17.45 -11.31 -14.04
C GLN A 18 -17.48 -10.69 -12.64
N PHE A 19 -18.59 -10.83 -11.90
CA PHE A 19 -18.71 -10.29 -10.55
C PHE A 19 -17.68 -10.93 -9.61
N SER A 20 -17.55 -12.26 -9.62
CA SER A 20 -16.55 -12.99 -8.83
C SER A 20 -15.12 -12.60 -9.18
N SER A 21 -14.83 -12.43 -10.47
CA SER A 21 -13.49 -12.03 -10.93
C SER A 21 -13.13 -10.61 -10.47
N ILE A 22 -14.09 -9.68 -10.52
CA ILE A 22 -13.91 -8.30 -10.03
C ILE A 22 -13.78 -8.27 -8.51
N SER A 23 -14.61 -9.03 -7.77
CA SER A 23 -14.50 -9.13 -6.31
C SER A 23 -13.11 -9.63 -5.88
N ALA A 24 -12.53 -10.59 -6.59
CA ALA A 24 -11.15 -11.02 -6.33
C ALA A 24 -10.13 -9.91 -6.57
N GLY A 25 -10.30 -9.12 -7.63
CA GLY A 25 -9.49 -7.93 -7.91
C GLY A 25 -9.56 -6.88 -6.81
N ILE A 26 -10.76 -6.61 -6.27
CA ILE A 26 -10.98 -5.68 -5.15
C ILE A 26 -10.25 -6.17 -3.91
N ASN A 27 -10.37 -7.46 -3.57
CA ASN A 27 -9.68 -8.04 -2.42
C ASN A 27 -8.16 -7.96 -2.57
N ALA A 28 -7.63 -8.19 -3.77
CA ALA A 28 -6.21 -8.02 -4.06
C ALA A 28 -5.75 -6.54 -3.98
N LEU A 29 -6.62 -5.60 -4.37
CA LEU A 29 -6.34 -4.16 -4.28
C LEU A 29 -6.39 -3.65 -2.83
N TYR A 30 -7.28 -4.16 -2.00
CA TYR A 30 -7.45 -3.73 -0.61
C TYR A 30 -6.18 -3.91 0.25
N GLY A 31 -5.31 -4.86 -0.08
CA GLY A 31 -4.12 -5.15 0.71
C GLY A 31 -3.23 -3.92 0.99
N PRO A 32 -2.59 -3.85 2.16
CA PRO A 32 -1.81 -2.68 2.61
C PRO A 32 -0.59 -2.37 1.73
N LEU A 33 -0.09 -3.37 1.00
CA LEU A 33 1.03 -3.24 0.06
C LEU A 33 0.60 -2.94 -1.38
N HIS A 34 -0.71 -2.74 -1.61
CA HIS A 34 -1.27 -2.35 -2.90
C HIS A 34 -2.09 -1.06 -2.72
N GLY A 35 -3.42 -1.13 -2.76
CA GLY A 35 -4.31 0.03 -2.65
C GLY A 35 -4.38 0.63 -1.24
N GLY A 36 -4.09 -0.15 -0.20
CA GLY A 36 -4.05 0.36 1.18
C GLY A 36 -2.84 1.26 1.49
N ALA A 37 -1.86 1.35 0.59
CA ALA A 37 -0.66 2.14 0.80
C ALA A 37 -0.96 3.64 0.97
N ASN A 38 -2.02 4.15 0.32
CA ASN A 38 -2.41 5.56 0.40
C ASN A 38 -2.89 5.95 1.80
N GLU A 39 -3.67 5.08 2.46
CA GLU A 39 -4.10 5.28 3.84
C GLU A 39 -2.90 5.27 4.80
N ALA A 40 -1.93 4.39 4.56
CA ALA A 40 -0.70 4.35 5.35
C ALA A 40 0.15 5.62 5.20
N VAL A 41 0.15 6.27 4.02
CA VAL A 41 0.78 7.59 3.82
C VAL A 41 0.09 8.65 4.67
N LEU A 42 -1.24 8.71 4.65
CA LEU A 42 -2.00 9.67 5.45
C LEU A 42 -1.76 9.47 6.96
N SER A 43 -1.75 8.21 7.42
CA SER A 43 -1.46 7.88 8.82
C SER A 43 -0.03 8.28 9.21
N MET A 44 0.96 8.05 8.34
CA MET A 44 2.34 8.48 8.57
C MET A 44 2.44 10.01 8.68
N LEU A 45 1.83 10.76 7.74
CA LEU A 45 1.86 12.23 7.75
C LEU A 45 1.16 12.80 8.99
N ALA A 46 0.03 12.22 9.40
CA ALA A 46 -0.66 12.60 10.63
C ALA A 46 0.23 12.39 11.87
N ARG A 47 0.93 11.25 11.96
CA ARG A 47 1.86 10.98 13.06
C ARG A 47 3.03 11.97 13.11
N ILE A 48 3.61 12.31 11.96
CA ILE A 48 4.69 13.32 11.88
C ILE A 48 4.17 14.66 12.42
N ARG A 49 3.02 15.13 11.92
CA ARG A 49 2.39 16.37 12.38
C ARG A 49 2.12 16.35 13.89
N ASP A 50 1.47 15.29 14.40
CA ASP A 50 1.02 15.22 15.78
C ASP A 50 2.19 15.03 16.77
N SER A 51 3.31 14.49 16.32
CA SER A 51 4.54 14.36 17.13
C SER A 51 5.30 15.67 17.32
N GLY A 52 5.03 16.69 16.49
CA GLY A 52 5.84 17.91 16.44
C GLY A 52 7.27 17.71 15.90
N GLU A 53 7.60 16.52 15.40
CA GLU A 53 8.89 16.20 14.79
C GLU A 53 9.05 16.92 13.44
N SER A 54 10.26 17.41 13.14
CA SER A 54 10.55 17.99 11.83
C SER A 54 10.62 16.89 10.75
N VAL A 55 10.33 17.25 9.51
CA VAL A 55 10.39 16.31 8.38
C VAL A 55 11.81 15.75 8.22
N GLU A 56 12.84 16.57 8.43
CA GLU A 56 14.24 16.19 8.34
C GLU A 56 14.58 15.08 9.32
N ARG A 57 14.12 15.21 10.57
CA ARG A 57 14.35 14.23 11.62
C ARG A 57 13.62 12.91 11.32
N PHE A 58 12.37 12.96 10.86
CA PHE A 58 11.68 11.74 10.41
C PHE A 58 12.43 11.02 9.28
N VAL A 59 12.91 11.78 8.28
CA VAL A 59 13.67 11.23 7.15
C VAL A 59 15.01 10.64 7.62
N GLU A 60 15.67 11.24 8.60
CA GLU A 60 16.89 10.70 9.21
C GLU A 60 16.64 9.33 9.85
N ARG A 61 15.55 9.18 10.62
CA ARG A 61 15.16 7.91 11.24
C ARG A 61 14.87 6.82 10.21
N VAL A 62 14.21 7.17 9.10
CA VAL A 62 14.02 6.26 7.95
C VAL A 62 15.37 5.81 7.39
N LYS A 63 16.30 6.74 7.16
CA LYS A 63 17.63 6.44 6.61
C LYS A 63 18.48 5.57 7.56
N ASN A 64 18.34 5.80 8.86
CA ASN A 64 18.98 5.01 9.91
C ASN A 64 18.37 3.62 10.08
N LYS A 65 17.29 3.31 9.34
CA LYS A 65 16.57 2.03 9.40
C LYS A 65 16.10 1.69 10.82
N GLU A 66 15.66 2.71 11.55
CA GLU A 66 15.05 2.50 12.85
C GLU A 66 13.84 1.57 12.74
N ASP A 67 13.72 0.64 13.69
CA ASP A 67 12.67 -0.36 13.66
C ASP A 67 11.28 0.28 13.62
N GLY A 68 10.45 -0.19 12.69
CA GLY A 68 9.09 0.30 12.49
C GLY A 68 8.97 1.65 11.77
N VAL A 69 10.09 2.30 11.42
CA VAL A 69 10.08 3.56 10.67
C VAL A 69 10.26 3.29 9.18
N LYS A 70 9.19 3.45 8.41
CA LYS A 70 9.21 3.34 6.95
C LYS A 70 8.64 4.59 6.32
N LEU A 71 9.25 5.00 5.22
CA LEU A 71 8.71 6.04 4.35
C LEU A 71 7.61 5.42 3.48
N MET A 72 6.37 5.52 3.95
CA MET A 72 5.20 5.00 3.23
C MET A 72 4.97 5.78 1.94
N GLY A 73 4.46 5.12 0.90
CA GLY A 73 4.23 5.73 -0.42
C GLY A 73 5.47 5.84 -1.31
N PHE A 74 6.62 5.36 -0.85
CA PHE A 74 7.87 5.31 -1.61
C PHE A 74 8.31 3.88 -1.90
N GLY A 75 8.98 3.70 -3.04
CA GLY A 75 9.33 2.40 -3.60
C GLY A 75 8.24 1.86 -4.52
N HIS A 76 8.65 1.12 -5.55
CA HIS A 76 7.76 0.43 -6.47
C HIS A 76 8.34 -0.95 -6.78
N ARG A 77 7.48 -1.92 -7.11
CA ARG A 77 7.90 -3.24 -7.59
C ARG A 77 8.11 -3.22 -9.10
#